data_AF-A0A7C3HDT8-F1
#
_entry.id   AF-A0A7C3HDT8-F1
#
_cell.length_a   1.000
_cell.length_b   1.000
_cell.length_c   1.000
_cell.angle_alpha   90.00
_cell.angle_beta   90.00
_cell.angle_gamma   90.00
#
_symmetry.space_group_name_H-M   'P 1'
#
loop_
_entity.id
_entity.type
_entity.pdbx_description
1 polymer ?
#
loop_
_entity_poly.entity_id
_entity_poly.type
_entity_poly.pdbx_seq_one_letter_code
_entity_poly.pdbx_strand_id
1 'polypeptide(L)'
;MKTTRRFRWHAWLTGCALAGATLAQETLLKPVAASAEPTAFKEVAAKLDPGGSLYLYLSTDQWLGNLSAKVRDVRDFVLALPDVRGDNRAKVTQVFQLIENVVKHSGVESVAGVGVSGIAVEKGFYRTRFVAQRAAGSRGGYFWEWYGPKPHPLGALDWLPADTAWAVFGDMDLRAIWAALEREAGEAELVPLLEGLKQLSTQVEQATGHSLAAQLDALGGELGVALVLDSVTKIKVPLPPGGEVELPEPALLVAIKVKNDQLFDWLDRVLAENPQTTRGETGGARWRSLAVPVPVPFPLRPTVARAGDYLWVTSSDTLFERVRKTKAGEAPGLKGTAEFQKLARDLPVSGNSFSFVSARFAEALTVLQNAVLPQAVGGSGNPAALVGLLQRVMGLAEKPAAYTVSWLDDSGIHSVSQGTQEPTTVLITSAVVAPTGLMAGMLVPALASAKTRAQDVMCVNNLKQIALALILYADDHDGALPKDFTGLKEYLGGPGALFCPQDPQRPDVQSLTWDGFEPERCSYEFLKPEQKLPTADAATTVVARCKIHGHAAYADGHVSRRDDH
;
A
#
# COMPACT_ATOMS: atom_id res chain seq x y z
N MET A 1 29.90 97.23 3.17
CA MET A 1 30.73 97.40 1.96
C MET A 1 32.03 96.62 2.20
N LYS A 2 32.48 95.62 1.46
CA LYS A 2 32.28 95.25 0.06
C LYS A 2 32.70 93.77 -0.11
N THR A 3 31.92 93.05 -0.92
CA THR A 3 32.31 92.00 -1.87
C THR A 3 32.95 90.69 -1.39
N THR A 4 32.09 89.68 -1.32
CA THR A 4 32.33 88.26 -1.64
C THR A 4 33.06 88.08 -2.99
N ARG A 5 34.18 87.34 -3.00
CA ARG A 5 34.80 86.80 -4.23
C ARG A 5 34.91 85.27 -4.13
N ARG A 6 34.20 84.60 -5.04
CA ARG A 6 34.41 83.22 -5.48
C ARG A 6 35.87 83.01 -5.92
N PHE A 7 36.47 81.87 -5.62
CA PHE A 7 37.53 81.30 -6.45
C PHE A 7 37.39 79.78 -6.57
N ARG A 8 37.40 79.34 -7.84
CA ARG A 8 37.34 77.97 -8.37
C ARG A 8 38.72 77.32 -8.24
N TRP A 9 38.77 75.99 -8.17
CA TRP A 9 39.73 75.19 -8.97
C TRP A 9 39.11 73.85 -9.39
N HIS A 10 39.18 73.56 -10.68
CA HIS A 10 39.00 72.26 -11.32
C HIS A 10 40.39 71.68 -11.61
N ALA A 11 40.59 70.37 -11.40
CA ALA A 11 41.43 69.42 -12.15
C ALA A 11 41.54 68.15 -11.29
N TRP A 12 40.83 67.06 -11.60
CA TRP A 12 41.24 65.96 -12.50
C TRP A 12 42.48 65.17 -12.05
N LEU A 13 42.21 63.89 -11.76
CA LEU A 13 43.06 62.69 -11.81
C LEU A 13 43.54 62.04 -10.48
N THR A 14 43.06 60.77 -10.36
CA THR A 14 43.68 59.55 -9.83
C THR A 14 43.75 59.28 -8.33
N GLY A 15 42.98 58.26 -7.89
CA GLY A 15 43.32 57.47 -6.70
C GLY A 15 42.17 56.78 -5.96
N CYS A 16 41.63 55.70 -6.54
CA CYS A 16 40.93 54.57 -5.90
C CYS A 16 39.70 54.77 -5.00
N ALA A 17 38.64 54.06 -5.40
CA ALA A 17 37.36 53.92 -4.74
C ALA A 17 37.41 53.09 -3.44
N LEU A 18 36.71 53.59 -2.42
CA LEU A 18 36.20 52.93 -1.21
C LEU A 18 34.99 53.81 -0.78
N ALA A 19 33.87 53.36 -0.23
CA ALA A 19 33.32 52.04 0.05
C ALA A 19 31.82 52.30 0.31
N GLY A 20 30.96 51.88 -0.62
CA GLY A 20 29.51 51.87 -0.45
C GLY A 20 28.99 50.48 -0.77
N ALA A 21 29.29 49.51 0.10
CA ALA A 21 28.79 48.15 -0.05
C ALA A 21 27.34 48.10 0.43
N THR A 22 26.41 48.21 -0.51
CA THR A 22 25.09 47.59 -0.42
C THR A 22 25.27 46.12 -0.07
N LEU A 23 24.75 45.67 1.07
CA LEU A 23 24.50 44.26 1.35
C LEU A 23 23.39 43.77 0.41
N ALA A 24 23.72 43.59 -0.85
CA ALA A 24 22.99 42.66 -1.70
C ALA A 24 23.33 41.27 -1.16
N GLN A 25 22.43 40.72 -0.36
CA GLN A 25 22.45 39.32 0.01
C GLN A 25 22.14 38.54 -1.27
N GLU A 26 23.15 38.35 -2.13
CA GLU A 26 23.12 37.30 -3.12
C GLU A 26 22.90 36.01 -2.34
N THR A 27 21.66 35.53 -2.39
CA THR A 27 21.33 34.16 -2.00
C THR A 27 22.06 33.28 -3.01
N LEU A 28 23.33 32.99 -2.71
CA LEU A 28 24.07 31.91 -3.35
C LEU A 28 23.29 30.64 -3.04
N LEU A 29 22.33 30.31 -3.92
CA LEU A 29 21.72 29.00 -4.00
C LEU A 29 22.88 28.02 -4.05
N LYS A 30 23.12 27.31 -2.95
CA LYS A 30 24.07 26.20 -2.93
C LYS A 30 23.72 25.32 -4.14
N PRO A 31 24.67 24.98 -5.01
CA PRO A 31 24.38 24.10 -6.13
C PRO A 31 23.74 22.84 -5.56
N VAL A 32 22.51 22.54 -6.00
CA VAL A 32 21.81 21.34 -5.58
C VAL A 32 22.67 20.18 -6.05
N ALA A 33 23.29 19.47 -5.10
CA ALA A 33 24.07 18.28 -5.41
C ALA A 33 23.15 17.31 -6.16
N ALA A 34 23.50 16.98 -7.40
CA ALA A 34 22.80 15.96 -8.15
C ALA A 34 23.11 14.59 -7.52
N SER A 35 22.10 13.70 -7.48
CA SER A 35 22.34 12.31 -7.11
C SER A 35 23.42 11.72 -8.01
N ALA A 36 24.41 11.06 -7.41
CA ALA A 36 25.43 10.33 -8.15
C ALA A 36 24.86 9.05 -8.79
N GLU A 37 23.74 8.53 -8.26
CA GLU A 37 23.00 7.41 -8.82
C GLU A 37 21.80 7.91 -9.64
N PRO A 38 21.51 7.29 -10.81
CA PRO A 38 20.30 7.58 -11.55
C PRO A 38 19.07 7.23 -10.71
N THR A 39 18.03 8.07 -10.78
CA THR A 39 16.76 7.83 -10.07
C THR A 39 15.60 8.26 -10.94
N ALA A 40 14.47 7.58 -10.79
CA ALA A 40 13.20 8.00 -11.39
C ALA A 40 12.48 9.09 -10.56
N PHE A 41 13.23 9.86 -9.73
CA PHE A 41 12.63 10.80 -8.77
C PHE A 41 11.78 11.84 -9.47
N LYS A 42 12.26 12.43 -10.57
CA LYS A 42 11.53 13.52 -11.25
C LYS A 42 10.24 13.00 -11.88
N GLU A 43 10.29 11.83 -12.51
CA GLU A 43 9.14 11.19 -13.15
C GLU A 43 8.07 10.79 -12.13
N VAL A 44 8.50 10.24 -10.99
CA VAL A 44 7.60 9.87 -9.90
C VAL A 44 7.04 11.13 -9.23
N ALA A 45 7.90 12.08 -8.86
CA ALA A 45 7.51 13.33 -8.18
C ALA A 45 6.49 14.14 -8.98
N ALA A 46 6.60 14.18 -10.31
CA ALA A 46 5.66 14.87 -11.19
C ALA A 46 4.23 14.29 -11.12
N LYS A 47 4.07 13.06 -10.64
CA LYS A 47 2.77 12.36 -10.52
C LYS A 47 2.22 12.36 -9.11
N LEU A 48 3.01 12.77 -8.13
CA LEU A 48 2.64 12.88 -6.72
C LEU A 48 2.10 14.27 -6.38
N ASP A 49 1.34 14.35 -5.30
CA ASP A 49 0.83 15.60 -4.76
C ASP A 49 1.84 16.17 -3.73
N PRO A 50 2.52 17.30 -4.01
CA PRO A 50 3.41 17.93 -3.03
C PRO A 50 2.62 18.64 -1.91
N GLY A 51 3.25 18.84 -0.75
CA GLY A 51 2.71 19.67 0.33
C GLY A 51 1.67 19.01 1.25
N GLY A 52 1.55 17.68 1.17
CA GLY A 52 0.67 16.88 2.02
C GLY A 52 1.30 16.36 3.32
N SER A 53 0.53 15.60 4.08
CA SER A 53 1.01 14.90 5.29
C SER A 53 1.84 13.66 4.98
N LEU A 54 1.77 13.16 3.73
CA LEU A 54 2.58 12.05 3.24
C LEU A 54 3.22 12.45 1.91
N TYR A 55 4.54 12.31 1.82
CA TYR A 55 5.28 12.36 0.57
C TYR A 55 6.51 11.46 0.69
N LEU A 56 6.52 10.38 -0.09
CA LEU A 56 7.54 9.36 -0.07
C LEU A 56 7.99 9.08 -1.50
N TYR A 57 9.31 9.01 -1.68
CA TYR A 57 9.93 8.42 -2.85
C TYR A 57 10.94 7.37 -2.41
N LEU A 58 10.94 6.24 -3.09
CA LEU A 58 11.91 5.17 -2.93
C LEU A 58 12.50 4.83 -4.30
N SER A 59 13.81 5.01 -4.45
CA SER A 59 14.56 4.40 -5.55
C SER A 59 14.65 2.90 -5.31
N THR A 60 14.34 2.12 -6.34
CA THR A 60 14.25 0.66 -6.23
C THR A 60 15.49 -0.06 -6.76
N ASP A 61 16.47 0.65 -7.33
CA ASP A 61 17.67 0.04 -7.93
C ASP A 61 18.43 -0.85 -6.95
N GLN A 62 18.64 -0.41 -5.71
CA GLN A 62 19.32 -1.22 -4.70
C GLN A 62 18.49 -2.41 -4.20
N TRP A 63 17.17 -2.41 -4.41
CA TRP A 63 16.24 -3.35 -3.79
C TRP A 63 15.73 -4.39 -4.79
N LEU A 64 15.14 -3.92 -5.87
CA LEU A 64 14.58 -4.70 -6.96
C LEU A 64 15.60 -4.95 -8.07
N GLY A 65 16.64 -4.11 -8.19
CA GLY A 65 17.75 -4.37 -9.09
C GLY A 65 18.45 -5.68 -8.72
N ASN A 66 18.64 -6.54 -9.72
CA ASN A 66 19.25 -7.86 -9.60
C ASN A 66 18.58 -8.74 -8.52
N LEU A 67 17.28 -8.60 -8.30
CA LEU A 67 16.55 -9.39 -7.30
C LEU A 67 16.66 -10.90 -7.57
N SER A 68 16.62 -11.30 -8.83
CA SER A 68 16.87 -12.66 -9.30
C SER A 68 18.27 -13.17 -8.87
N ALA A 69 19.30 -12.33 -8.95
CA ALA A 69 20.64 -12.68 -8.45
C ALA A 69 20.66 -12.82 -6.92
N LYS A 70 19.95 -11.96 -6.19
CA LYS A 70 19.84 -12.08 -4.71
C LYS A 70 19.11 -13.36 -4.28
N VAL A 71 18.07 -13.77 -5.02
CA VAL A 71 17.39 -15.07 -4.81
C VAL A 71 18.38 -16.22 -4.99
N ARG A 72 19.30 -16.10 -5.95
CA ARG A 72 20.38 -17.07 -6.18
C ARG A 72 21.34 -17.14 -4.99
N ASP A 73 21.73 -16.01 -4.42
CA ASP A 73 22.60 -15.99 -3.23
C ASP A 73 21.94 -16.68 -2.03
N VAL A 74 20.63 -16.45 -1.83
CA VAL A 74 19.85 -17.13 -0.78
C VAL A 74 19.78 -18.63 -1.03
N ARG A 75 19.56 -19.06 -2.28
CA ARG A 75 19.61 -20.48 -2.65
C ARG A 75 20.96 -21.08 -2.28
N ASP A 76 22.05 -20.44 -2.69
CA ASP A 76 23.40 -20.97 -2.49
C ASP A 76 23.75 -21.08 -1.00
N PHE A 77 23.28 -20.13 -0.17
CA PHE A 77 23.34 -20.22 1.29
C PHE A 77 22.53 -21.40 1.86
N VAL A 78 21.27 -21.57 1.45
CA VAL A 78 20.42 -22.69 1.89
C VAL A 78 21.05 -24.03 1.51
N LEU A 79 21.65 -24.11 0.32
CA LEU A 79 22.36 -25.29 -0.15
C LEU A 79 23.69 -25.54 0.58
N ALA A 80 24.25 -24.56 1.28
CA ALA A 80 25.45 -24.72 2.11
C ALA A 80 25.13 -25.29 3.51
N LEU A 81 23.85 -25.36 3.91
CA LEU A 81 23.47 -25.91 5.21
C LEU A 81 23.70 -27.43 5.29
N PRO A 82 24.22 -27.96 6.43
CA PRO A 82 24.60 -29.37 6.55
C PRO A 82 23.48 -30.38 6.32
N ASP A 83 22.23 -29.96 6.58
CA ASP A 83 21.02 -30.79 6.57
C ASP A 83 20.37 -30.94 5.17
N VAL A 84 20.85 -30.20 4.16
CA VAL A 84 20.31 -30.23 2.79
C VAL A 84 21.18 -31.15 1.91
N ARG A 85 20.88 -32.46 1.91
CA ARG A 85 21.63 -33.49 1.15
C ARG A 85 20.73 -34.29 0.20
N GLY A 86 21.33 -34.91 -0.81
CA GLY A 86 20.66 -35.84 -1.74
C GLY A 86 19.46 -35.21 -2.45
N ASP A 87 18.34 -35.93 -2.51
CA ASP A 87 17.10 -35.52 -3.18
C ASP A 87 16.53 -34.18 -2.67
N ASN A 88 16.76 -33.84 -1.40
CA ASN A 88 16.34 -32.55 -0.85
C ASN A 88 17.10 -31.38 -1.49
N ARG A 89 18.37 -31.59 -1.87
CA ARG A 89 19.16 -30.57 -2.57
C ARG A 89 18.61 -30.30 -3.97
N ALA A 90 18.28 -31.35 -4.73
CA ALA A 90 17.73 -31.22 -6.07
C ALA A 90 16.36 -30.50 -6.07
N LYS A 91 15.47 -30.89 -5.16
CA LYS A 91 14.15 -30.25 -5.00
C LYS A 91 14.26 -28.78 -4.60
N VAL A 92 15.15 -28.46 -3.66
CA VAL A 92 15.43 -27.07 -3.26
C VAL A 92 15.93 -26.27 -4.47
N THR A 93 16.89 -26.79 -5.23
CA THR A 93 17.38 -26.12 -6.45
C THR A 93 16.26 -25.84 -7.45
N GLN A 94 15.39 -26.81 -7.75
CA GLN A 94 14.29 -26.63 -8.70
C GLN A 94 13.27 -25.58 -8.23
N VAL A 95 12.92 -25.57 -6.94
CA VAL A 95 12.02 -24.56 -6.37
C VAL A 95 12.63 -23.15 -6.44
N PHE A 96 13.91 -23.02 -6.09
CA PHE A 96 14.59 -21.72 -6.21
C PHE A 96 14.77 -21.29 -7.66
N GLN A 97 14.96 -22.22 -8.60
CA GLN A 97 15.00 -21.93 -10.03
C GLN A 97 13.66 -21.39 -10.54
N LEU A 98 12.55 -21.99 -10.11
CA LEU A 98 11.22 -21.48 -10.40
C LEU A 98 11.04 -20.05 -9.89
N ILE A 99 11.42 -19.79 -8.63
CA ILE A 99 11.32 -18.45 -8.03
C ILE A 99 12.20 -17.45 -8.80
N GLU A 100 13.45 -17.83 -9.12
CA GLU A 100 14.38 -16.99 -9.88
C GLU A 100 13.82 -16.63 -11.25
N ASN A 101 13.31 -17.60 -12.00
CA ASN A 101 12.77 -17.35 -13.33
C ASN A 101 11.49 -16.51 -13.26
N VAL A 102 10.59 -16.79 -12.31
CA VAL A 102 9.38 -15.98 -12.10
C VAL A 102 9.77 -14.54 -11.77
N VAL A 103 10.74 -14.29 -10.88
CA VAL A 103 11.22 -12.93 -10.58
C VAL A 103 11.80 -12.27 -11.83
N LYS A 104 12.68 -12.97 -12.55
CA LYS A 104 13.35 -12.47 -13.75
C LYS A 104 12.38 -12.13 -14.89
N HIS A 105 11.38 -12.99 -15.12
CA HIS A 105 10.40 -12.82 -16.19
C HIS A 105 9.15 -12.03 -15.77
N SER A 106 8.94 -11.80 -14.46
CA SER A 106 7.82 -10.98 -13.95
C SER A 106 7.89 -9.53 -14.43
N GLY A 107 9.10 -9.02 -14.68
CA GLY A 107 9.33 -7.60 -14.95
C GLY A 107 9.37 -6.74 -13.68
N VAL A 108 9.33 -7.31 -12.46
CA VAL A 108 9.40 -6.54 -11.21
C VAL A 108 10.71 -5.76 -11.05
N GLU A 109 11.82 -6.29 -11.60
CA GLU A 109 13.12 -5.62 -11.60
C GLU A 109 13.15 -4.36 -12.50
N SER A 110 12.13 -4.17 -13.34
CA SER A 110 12.01 -2.96 -14.18
C SER A 110 11.45 -1.74 -13.44
N VAL A 111 10.94 -1.90 -12.22
CA VAL A 111 10.50 -0.76 -11.40
C VAL A 111 11.73 0.04 -11.00
N ALA A 112 11.78 1.31 -11.44
CA ALA A 112 12.86 2.26 -11.18
C ALA A 112 12.57 3.22 -10.02
N GLY A 113 11.32 3.29 -9.58
CA GLY A 113 10.98 4.03 -8.36
C GLY A 113 9.54 3.86 -7.94
N VAL A 114 9.31 3.95 -6.64
CA VAL A 114 7.97 3.95 -6.04
C VAL A 114 7.73 5.27 -5.33
N GLY A 115 6.56 5.84 -5.56
CA GLY A 115 6.12 7.09 -4.96
C GLY A 115 4.79 6.94 -4.25
N VAL A 116 4.66 7.57 -3.08
CA VAL A 116 3.39 7.71 -2.39
C VAL A 116 3.23 9.15 -1.93
N SER A 117 2.06 9.73 -2.13
CA SER A 117 1.74 11.05 -1.56
C SER A 117 0.33 11.07 -1.02
N GLY A 118 0.07 11.95 -0.05
CA GLY A 118 -1.20 12.07 0.60
C GLY A 118 -1.45 13.50 1.05
N ILE A 119 -2.54 14.10 0.56
CA ILE A 119 -2.96 15.46 0.91
C ILE A 119 -4.36 15.45 1.54
N ALA A 120 -4.64 16.39 2.43
CA ALA A 120 -6.01 16.68 2.85
C ALA A 120 -6.67 17.55 1.77
N VAL A 121 -7.71 17.02 1.10
CA VAL A 121 -8.51 17.79 0.13
C VAL A 121 -9.64 18.56 0.82
N GLU A 122 -10.18 18.01 1.91
CA GLU A 122 -11.06 18.67 2.86
C GLU A 122 -10.66 18.20 4.28
N LYS A 123 -11.11 18.88 5.33
CA LYS A 123 -10.81 18.42 6.71
C LYS A 123 -11.37 17.01 6.94
N GLY A 124 -10.49 16.05 7.25
CA GLY A 124 -10.86 14.64 7.45
C GLY A 124 -11.16 13.88 6.16
N PHE A 125 -10.75 14.41 5.00
CA PHE A 125 -10.94 13.80 3.70
C PHE A 125 -9.66 13.97 2.87
N TYR A 126 -9.09 12.86 2.43
CA TYR A 126 -7.73 12.82 1.91
C TYR A 126 -7.69 12.21 0.51
N ARG A 127 -6.77 12.72 -0.30
CA ARG A 127 -6.37 12.08 -1.56
C ARG A 127 -5.00 11.46 -1.38
N THR A 128 -4.89 10.19 -1.75
CA THR A 128 -3.62 9.44 -1.74
C THR A 128 -3.28 9.02 -3.16
N ARG A 129 -2.05 9.24 -3.58
CA ARG A 129 -1.51 8.73 -4.86
C ARG A 129 -0.43 7.71 -4.60
N PHE A 130 -0.44 6.64 -5.39
CA PHE A 130 0.62 5.65 -5.47
C PHE A 130 1.11 5.57 -6.93
N VAL A 131 2.42 5.51 -7.10
CA VAL A 131 3.06 5.37 -8.42
C VAL A 131 4.17 4.35 -8.31
N ALA A 132 4.16 3.34 -9.18
CA ALA A 132 5.31 2.47 -9.43
C ALA A 132 5.81 2.73 -10.84
N GLN A 133 6.88 3.51 -10.94
CA GLN A 133 7.48 3.95 -12.19
C GLN A 133 8.44 2.89 -12.73
N ARG A 134 8.30 2.57 -14.01
CA ARG A 134 9.20 1.68 -14.75
C ARG A 134 10.39 2.44 -15.33
N ALA A 135 11.51 1.75 -15.47
CA ALA A 135 12.65 2.22 -16.23
C ALA A 135 12.25 2.39 -17.71
N ALA A 136 12.69 3.50 -18.32
CA ALA A 136 12.43 3.78 -19.72
C ALA A 136 13.02 2.69 -20.63
N GLY A 137 12.24 2.21 -21.60
CA GLY A 137 12.67 1.16 -22.53
C GLY A 137 12.84 -0.23 -21.89
N SER A 138 12.39 -0.42 -20.65
CA SER A 138 12.41 -1.73 -20.01
C SER A 138 11.55 -2.74 -20.76
N ARG A 139 11.98 -4.00 -20.76
CA ARG A 139 11.20 -5.10 -21.35
C ARG A 139 9.88 -5.27 -20.59
N GLY A 140 8.89 -5.85 -21.27
CA GLY A 140 7.68 -6.35 -20.65
C GLY A 140 7.98 -7.45 -19.63
N GLY A 141 6.93 -8.04 -19.09
CA GLY A 141 7.01 -9.09 -18.11
C GLY A 141 5.63 -9.45 -17.61
N TYR A 142 5.52 -10.62 -17.00
CA TYR A 142 4.23 -11.19 -16.58
C TYR A 142 3.36 -10.19 -15.83
N PHE A 143 3.94 -9.46 -14.87
CA PHE A 143 3.22 -8.47 -14.07
C PHE A 143 2.57 -7.37 -14.91
N TRP A 144 3.29 -6.87 -15.91
CA TRP A 144 2.85 -5.78 -16.78
C TRP A 144 1.87 -6.24 -17.86
N GLU A 145 1.88 -7.53 -18.18
CA GLU A 145 1.02 -8.11 -19.22
C GLU A 145 -0.30 -8.62 -18.65
N TRP A 146 -0.33 -9.04 -17.37
CA TRP A 146 -1.53 -9.63 -16.75
C TRP A 146 -2.60 -8.61 -16.38
N TYR A 147 -2.24 -7.35 -16.13
CA TYR A 147 -3.13 -6.34 -15.53
C TYR A 147 -3.97 -5.53 -16.54
N GLY A 148 -4.20 -6.09 -17.73
CA GLY A 148 -4.89 -5.41 -18.82
C GLY A 148 -4.01 -4.35 -19.50
N PRO A 149 -3.94 -4.31 -20.84
CA PRO A 149 -2.93 -3.49 -21.52
C PRO A 149 -3.20 -1.99 -21.45
N LYS A 150 -4.45 -1.55 -21.24
CA LYS A 150 -4.85 -0.14 -21.28
C LYS A 150 -6.06 0.14 -20.37
N PRO A 151 -6.13 1.33 -19.75
CA PRO A 151 -7.30 1.72 -18.98
C PRO A 151 -8.54 1.83 -19.86
N HIS A 152 -9.69 1.42 -19.32
CA HIS A 152 -10.98 1.49 -19.97
C HIS A 152 -12.07 1.95 -18.98
N PRO A 153 -13.28 2.30 -19.45
CA PRO A 153 -14.37 2.65 -18.54
C PRO A 153 -14.65 1.53 -17.54
N LEU A 154 -14.81 1.90 -16.27
CA LEU A 154 -15.04 0.97 -15.16
C LEU A 154 -16.50 0.50 -15.11
N GLY A 155 -16.88 -0.34 -16.08
CA GLY A 155 -18.27 -0.75 -16.33
C GLY A 155 -18.95 -1.47 -15.16
N ALA A 156 -18.19 -2.05 -14.22
CA ALA A 156 -18.78 -2.69 -13.05
C ALA A 156 -19.57 -1.72 -12.15
N LEU A 157 -19.22 -0.43 -12.15
CA LEU A 157 -19.90 0.60 -11.36
C LEU A 157 -21.34 0.87 -11.80
N ASP A 158 -21.71 0.49 -13.04
CA ASP A 158 -23.03 0.79 -13.60
C ASP A 158 -24.14 -0.16 -13.11
N TRP A 159 -23.78 -1.25 -12.45
CA TRP A 159 -24.74 -2.27 -12.02
C TRP A 159 -24.58 -2.66 -10.54
N LEU A 160 -23.59 -2.10 -9.84
CA LEU A 160 -23.45 -2.28 -8.39
C LEU A 160 -24.62 -1.61 -7.64
N PRO A 161 -25.37 -2.35 -6.79
CA PRO A 161 -26.46 -1.78 -5.99
C PRO A 161 -26.00 -0.64 -5.07
N ALA A 162 -26.91 0.29 -4.73
CA ALA A 162 -26.60 1.45 -3.86
C ALA A 162 -26.14 1.10 -2.42
N ASP A 163 -26.44 -0.09 -1.94
CA ASP A 163 -26.03 -0.66 -0.65
C ASP A 163 -24.78 -1.55 -0.74
N THR A 164 -24.05 -1.48 -1.86
CA THR A 164 -22.69 -2.04 -1.94
C THR A 164 -21.85 -1.44 -0.82
N ALA A 165 -21.27 -2.30 0.02
CA ALA A 165 -20.47 -1.92 1.17
C ALA A 165 -18.98 -2.05 0.90
N TRP A 166 -18.60 -3.03 0.08
CA TRP A 166 -17.24 -3.25 -0.37
C TRP A 166 -17.26 -3.82 -1.79
N ALA A 167 -16.39 -3.34 -2.66
CA ALA A 167 -16.27 -3.85 -4.03
C ALA A 167 -14.85 -3.74 -4.54
N VAL A 168 -14.41 -4.75 -5.29
CA VAL A 168 -13.09 -4.82 -5.89
C VAL A 168 -13.20 -5.45 -7.26
N PHE A 169 -12.83 -4.72 -8.30
CA PHE A 169 -12.91 -5.14 -9.69
C PHE A 169 -11.64 -4.77 -10.43
N GLY A 170 -11.20 -5.61 -11.34
CA GLY A 170 -10.11 -5.25 -12.23
C GLY A 170 -9.81 -6.26 -13.32
N ASP A 171 -8.88 -5.84 -14.16
CA ASP A 171 -8.37 -6.62 -15.27
C ASP A 171 -7.43 -7.71 -14.79
N MET A 172 -7.61 -8.91 -15.35
CA MET A 172 -6.69 -10.02 -15.14
C MET A 172 -6.75 -11.01 -16.30
N ASP A 173 -5.63 -11.18 -16.99
CA ASP A 173 -5.48 -12.20 -18.01
C ASP A 173 -5.12 -13.55 -17.39
N LEU A 174 -6.15 -14.30 -16.99
CA LEU A 174 -5.99 -15.64 -16.40
C LEU A 174 -5.38 -16.65 -17.38
N ARG A 175 -5.51 -16.45 -18.71
CA ARG A 175 -4.86 -17.30 -19.70
C ARG A 175 -3.35 -17.06 -19.73
N ALA A 176 -2.94 -15.80 -19.72
CA ALA A 176 -1.53 -15.43 -19.65
C ALA A 176 -0.89 -15.90 -18.33
N ILE A 177 -1.61 -15.80 -17.21
CA ILE A 177 -1.16 -16.31 -15.90
C ILE A 177 -0.93 -17.83 -15.95
N TRP A 178 -1.89 -18.57 -16.49
CA TRP A 178 -1.77 -20.02 -16.62
C TRP A 178 -0.61 -20.42 -17.54
N ALA A 179 -0.48 -19.78 -18.70
CA ALA A 179 0.60 -20.05 -19.65
C ALA A 179 1.99 -19.77 -19.06
N ALA A 180 2.13 -18.69 -18.28
CA ALA A 180 3.36 -18.40 -17.56
C ALA A 180 3.67 -19.49 -16.52
N LEU A 181 2.68 -19.93 -15.75
CA LEU A 181 2.87 -21.00 -14.77
C LEU A 181 3.36 -22.31 -15.41
N GLU A 182 2.74 -22.74 -16.51
CA GLU A 182 3.16 -23.93 -17.26
C GLU A 182 4.58 -23.78 -17.81
N ARG A 183 4.89 -22.61 -18.39
CA ARG A 183 6.21 -22.32 -18.94
C ARG A 183 7.28 -22.40 -17.85
N GLU A 184 7.08 -21.72 -16.73
CA GLU A 184 8.08 -21.64 -15.66
C GLU A 184 8.26 -22.98 -14.94
N ALA A 185 7.17 -23.74 -14.75
CA ALA A 185 7.26 -25.10 -14.23
C ALA A 185 8.04 -26.03 -15.18
N GLY A 186 7.89 -25.83 -16.49
CA GLY A 186 8.63 -26.52 -17.55
C GLY A 186 10.11 -26.19 -17.53
N GLU A 187 10.46 -24.91 -17.54
CA GLU A 187 11.85 -24.43 -17.51
C GLU A 187 12.58 -24.85 -16.21
N ALA A 188 11.86 -24.97 -15.09
CA ALA A 188 12.41 -25.44 -13.81
C ALA A 188 12.44 -26.98 -13.66
N GLU A 189 11.97 -27.74 -14.67
CA GLU A 189 11.85 -29.21 -14.65
C GLU A 189 11.08 -29.74 -13.41
N LEU A 190 10.09 -28.98 -12.93
CA LEU A 190 9.27 -29.34 -11.78
C LEU A 190 8.19 -30.35 -12.19
N VAL A 191 8.61 -31.59 -12.48
CA VAL A 191 7.74 -32.68 -12.94
C VAL A 191 6.49 -32.85 -12.06
N PRO A 192 6.55 -32.83 -10.71
CA PRO A 192 5.35 -32.97 -9.88
C PRO A 192 4.34 -31.84 -10.09
N LEU A 193 4.82 -30.60 -10.30
CA LEU A 193 3.96 -29.46 -10.57
C LEU A 193 3.32 -29.60 -11.95
N LEU A 194 4.11 -29.93 -12.97
CA LEU A 194 3.60 -30.15 -14.34
C LEU A 194 2.54 -31.26 -14.39
N GLU A 195 2.75 -32.37 -13.68
CA GLU A 195 1.77 -33.44 -13.59
C GLU A 195 0.49 -32.97 -12.89
N GLY A 196 0.63 -32.19 -11.81
CA GLY A 196 -0.52 -31.56 -11.13
C GLY A 196 -1.31 -30.61 -12.04
N LEU A 197 -0.62 -29.76 -12.82
CA LEU A 197 -1.26 -28.85 -13.79
C LEU A 197 -1.97 -29.62 -14.91
N LYS A 198 -1.35 -30.70 -15.40
CA LYS A 198 -1.94 -31.59 -16.42
C LYS A 198 -3.14 -32.36 -15.88
N GLN A 199 -3.07 -32.84 -14.64
CA GLN A 199 -4.17 -33.50 -13.97
C GLN A 199 -5.35 -32.54 -13.80
N LEU A 200 -5.11 -31.30 -13.35
CA LEU A 200 -6.15 -30.28 -13.27
C LEU A 200 -6.77 -29.99 -14.64
N SER A 201 -5.94 -29.83 -15.67
CA SER A 201 -6.43 -29.61 -17.04
C SER A 201 -7.30 -30.75 -17.54
N THR A 202 -6.91 -31.99 -17.24
CA THR A 202 -7.66 -33.21 -17.60
C THR A 202 -9.00 -33.27 -16.85
N GLN A 203 -9.01 -32.95 -15.55
CA GLN A 203 -10.24 -32.92 -14.74
C GLN A 203 -11.22 -31.86 -15.25
N VAL A 204 -10.72 -30.68 -15.62
CA VAL A 204 -11.55 -29.62 -16.21
C VAL A 204 -12.13 -30.06 -17.56
N GLU A 205 -11.33 -30.71 -18.40
CA GLU A 205 -11.80 -31.21 -19.69
C GLU A 205 -12.86 -32.29 -19.54
N GLN A 206 -12.66 -33.24 -18.61
CA GLN A 206 -13.65 -34.28 -18.30
C GLN A 206 -14.93 -33.70 -17.72
N ALA A 207 -14.82 -32.70 -16.83
CA ALA A 207 -15.98 -32.10 -16.18
C ALA A 207 -16.79 -31.21 -17.13
N THR A 208 -16.12 -30.48 -18.03
CA THR A 208 -16.75 -29.42 -18.81
C THR A 208 -16.96 -29.78 -20.28
N GLY A 209 -16.22 -30.77 -20.81
CA GLY A 209 -16.15 -31.09 -22.23
C GLY A 209 -15.23 -30.17 -23.04
N HIS A 210 -14.51 -29.25 -22.39
CA HIS A 210 -13.59 -28.30 -23.01
C HIS A 210 -12.27 -28.25 -22.26
N SER A 211 -11.15 -28.11 -22.97
CA SER A 211 -9.85 -27.96 -22.35
C SER A 211 -9.80 -26.74 -21.42
N LEU A 212 -8.98 -26.80 -20.36
CA LEU A 212 -8.78 -25.66 -19.45
C LEU A 212 -8.32 -24.41 -20.22
N ALA A 213 -7.45 -24.57 -21.22
CA ALA A 213 -7.05 -23.50 -22.13
C ALA A 213 -8.25 -22.83 -22.82
N ALA A 214 -9.18 -23.63 -23.37
CA ALA A 214 -10.39 -23.10 -24.01
C ALA A 214 -11.34 -22.41 -23.01
N GLN A 215 -11.42 -22.91 -21.77
CA GLN A 215 -12.19 -22.26 -20.70
C GLN A 215 -11.60 -20.89 -20.32
N LEU A 216 -10.27 -20.80 -20.20
CA LEU A 216 -9.57 -19.55 -19.93
C LEU A 216 -9.70 -18.57 -21.11
N ASP A 217 -9.67 -19.07 -22.36
CA ASP A 217 -9.88 -18.24 -23.55
C ASP A 217 -11.29 -17.66 -23.63
N ALA A 218 -12.29 -18.34 -23.04
CA ALA A 218 -13.65 -17.85 -22.95
C ALA A 218 -13.82 -16.69 -21.96
N LEU A 219 -12.81 -16.39 -21.13
CA LEU A 219 -12.84 -15.27 -20.20
C LEU A 219 -12.55 -13.95 -20.92
N GLY A 220 -13.22 -12.89 -20.47
CA GLY A 220 -13.15 -11.53 -21.02
C GLY A 220 -12.06 -10.66 -20.39
N GLY A 221 -11.27 -11.21 -19.45
CA GLY A 221 -10.14 -10.52 -18.84
C GLY A 221 -10.50 -9.51 -17.74
N GLU A 222 -11.73 -9.50 -17.25
CA GLU A 222 -12.20 -8.63 -16.15
C GLU A 222 -12.96 -9.48 -15.13
N LEU A 223 -12.68 -9.27 -13.84
CA LEU A 223 -13.39 -9.95 -12.76
C LEU A 223 -13.51 -9.04 -11.55
N GLY A 224 -14.43 -9.39 -10.65
CA GLY A 224 -14.46 -8.77 -9.34
C GLY A 224 -15.46 -9.39 -8.39
N VAL A 225 -15.43 -8.86 -7.18
CA VAL A 225 -16.23 -9.29 -6.05
C VAL A 225 -16.82 -8.07 -5.37
N ALA A 226 -18.05 -8.19 -4.90
CA ALA A 226 -18.65 -7.18 -4.04
C ALA A 226 -19.44 -7.80 -2.89
N LEU A 227 -19.36 -7.14 -1.74
CA LEU A 227 -20.20 -7.36 -0.59
C LEU A 227 -21.25 -6.25 -0.53
N VAL A 228 -22.50 -6.66 -0.50
CA VAL A 228 -23.67 -5.82 -0.31
C VAL A 228 -24.19 -6.02 1.11
N LEU A 229 -24.54 -4.92 1.79
CA LEU A 229 -25.11 -4.96 3.13
C LEU A 229 -26.50 -4.30 3.09
N ASP A 230 -27.55 -5.12 3.12
CA ASP A 230 -28.92 -4.61 3.11
C ASP A 230 -29.24 -3.96 4.47
N SER A 231 -29.42 -2.64 4.49
CA SER A 231 -29.74 -1.89 5.69
C SER A 231 -31.19 -2.06 6.15
N VAL A 232 -32.08 -2.53 5.26
CA VAL A 232 -33.50 -2.75 5.56
C VAL A 232 -33.67 -4.10 6.25
N THR A 233 -33.05 -5.13 5.71
CA THR A 233 -33.14 -6.49 6.24
C THR A 233 -32.01 -6.75 7.23
N LYS A 234 -32.34 -6.88 8.52
CA LYS A 234 -31.37 -7.23 9.55
C LYS A 234 -31.45 -8.71 9.89
N ILE A 235 -30.30 -9.33 10.06
CA ILE A 235 -30.17 -10.71 10.51
C ILE A 235 -29.69 -10.72 11.96
N LYS A 236 -30.15 -11.71 12.71
CA LYS A 236 -29.66 -11.99 14.06
C LYS A 236 -28.63 -13.09 13.98
N VAL A 237 -27.38 -12.76 14.31
CA VAL A 237 -26.27 -13.71 14.32
C VAL A 237 -26.02 -14.16 15.76
N PRO A 238 -26.16 -15.47 16.06
CA PRO A 238 -25.88 -15.98 17.40
C PRO A 238 -24.37 -15.95 17.70
N LEU A 239 -24.01 -15.63 18.93
CA LEU A 239 -22.62 -15.52 19.41
C LEU A 239 -22.36 -16.50 20.57
N PRO A 240 -21.27 -17.30 20.56
CA PRO A 240 -20.92 -18.21 21.65
C PRO A 240 -20.10 -17.50 22.76
N PRO A 241 -20.45 -17.63 24.09
CA PRO A 241 -21.26 -18.71 24.69
C PRO A 241 -22.75 -18.38 24.91
N GLY A 242 -23.22 -17.23 24.42
CA GLY A 242 -24.64 -16.83 24.44
C GLY A 242 -24.82 -15.36 24.10
N GLY A 243 -25.79 -15.04 23.23
CA GLY A 243 -26.08 -13.69 22.77
C GLY A 243 -26.43 -13.64 21.28
N GLU A 244 -27.04 -12.55 20.83
CA GLU A 244 -27.33 -12.29 19.42
C GLU A 244 -26.86 -10.89 19.07
N VAL A 245 -26.34 -10.72 17.87
CA VAL A 245 -26.03 -9.40 17.31
C VAL A 245 -26.85 -9.17 16.05
N GLU A 246 -27.44 -7.99 15.95
CA GLU A 246 -28.13 -7.57 14.73
C GLU A 246 -27.13 -6.99 13.74
N LEU A 247 -27.11 -7.54 12.53
CA LEU A 247 -26.28 -7.06 11.43
C LEU A 247 -27.13 -6.86 10.18
N PRO A 248 -26.78 -5.89 9.32
CA PRO A 248 -27.31 -5.84 7.96
C PRO A 248 -27.12 -7.20 7.27
N GLU A 249 -28.12 -7.66 6.51
CA GLU A 249 -28.01 -8.92 5.77
C GLU A 249 -26.86 -8.83 4.74
N PRO A 250 -25.83 -9.69 4.85
CA PRO A 250 -24.73 -9.70 3.91
C PRO A 250 -25.09 -10.51 2.67
N ALA A 251 -24.76 -9.97 1.50
CA ALA A 251 -24.91 -10.67 0.24
C ALA A 251 -23.63 -10.51 -0.60
N LEU A 252 -23.14 -11.62 -1.15
CA LEU A 252 -21.89 -11.66 -1.91
C LEU A 252 -22.20 -11.84 -3.40
N LEU A 253 -21.51 -11.10 -4.24
CA LEU A 253 -21.48 -11.35 -5.69
C LEU A 253 -20.04 -11.48 -6.17
N VAL A 254 -19.86 -12.35 -7.16
CA VAL A 254 -18.69 -12.44 -8.02
C VAL A 254 -19.18 -12.24 -9.44
N ALA A 255 -18.49 -11.40 -10.21
CA ALA A 255 -18.75 -11.23 -11.63
C ALA A 255 -17.48 -11.50 -12.42
N ILE A 256 -17.61 -12.26 -13.50
CA ILE A 256 -16.52 -12.64 -14.38
C ILE A 256 -16.96 -12.28 -15.80
N LYS A 257 -16.22 -11.41 -16.47
CA LYS A 257 -16.48 -11.10 -17.87
C LYS A 257 -16.21 -12.35 -18.71
N VAL A 258 -17.11 -12.68 -19.62
CA VAL A 258 -17.03 -13.86 -20.48
C VAL A 258 -17.34 -13.48 -21.92
N LYS A 259 -16.69 -14.13 -22.88
CA LYS A 259 -16.84 -13.89 -24.32
C LYS A 259 -18.00 -14.68 -24.93
N ASN A 260 -18.44 -15.74 -24.26
CA ASN A 260 -19.49 -16.64 -24.74
C ASN A 260 -20.18 -17.34 -23.56
N ASP A 261 -21.13 -18.22 -23.88
CA ASP A 261 -22.01 -18.85 -22.90
C ASP A 261 -21.48 -20.21 -22.39
N GLN A 262 -20.34 -20.68 -22.89
CA GLN A 262 -19.78 -22.02 -22.60
C GLN A 262 -19.71 -22.33 -21.10
N LEU A 263 -19.16 -21.41 -20.31
CA LEU A 263 -18.99 -21.60 -18.87
C LEU A 263 -20.34 -21.62 -18.14
N PHE A 264 -21.29 -20.79 -18.58
CA PHE A 264 -22.65 -20.79 -18.02
C PHE A 264 -23.39 -22.07 -18.38
N ASP A 265 -23.37 -22.49 -19.65
CA ASP A 265 -24.09 -23.67 -20.12
C ASP A 265 -23.54 -24.96 -19.48
N TRP A 266 -22.26 -25.00 -19.12
CA TRP A 266 -21.71 -26.06 -18.27
C TRP A 266 -22.28 -26.00 -16.84
N LEU A 267 -22.20 -24.86 -16.16
CA LEU A 267 -22.72 -24.70 -14.80
C LEU A 267 -24.24 -24.97 -14.72
N ASP A 268 -25.00 -24.52 -15.71
CA ASP A 268 -26.45 -24.73 -15.80
C ASP A 268 -26.78 -26.21 -15.92
N ARG A 269 -26.04 -26.96 -16.75
CA ARG A 269 -26.20 -28.42 -16.87
C ARG A 269 -25.89 -29.15 -15.56
N VAL A 270 -24.75 -28.86 -14.94
CA VAL A 270 -24.34 -29.51 -13.68
C VAL A 270 -25.37 -29.24 -12.57
N LEU A 271 -25.79 -27.99 -12.43
CA LEU A 271 -26.78 -27.62 -11.42
C LEU A 271 -28.18 -28.20 -11.74
N ALA A 272 -28.54 -28.42 -13.00
CA ALA A 272 -29.83 -29.01 -13.38
C ALA A 272 -30.02 -30.45 -12.87
N GLU A 273 -28.94 -31.18 -12.58
CA GLU A 273 -29.00 -32.52 -12.00
C GLU A 273 -29.47 -32.51 -10.54
N ASN A 274 -29.39 -31.35 -9.87
CA ASN A 274 -29.83 -31.20 -8.49
C ASN A 274 -31.32 -30.77 -8.42
N PRO A 275 -32.21 -31.58 -7.81
CA PRO A 275 -33.65 -31.31 -7.73
C PRO A 275 -34.02 -30.09 -6.87
N GLN A 276 -33.08 -29.58 -6.07
CA GLN A 276 -33.26 -28.37 -5.26
C GLN A 276 -32.93 -27.10 -6.04
N THR A 277 -32.73 -27.19 -7.36
CA THR A 277 -32.45 -26.03 -8.20
C THR A 277 -33.68 -25.46 -8.87
N THR A 278 -33.71 -24.15 -9.02
CA THR A 278 -34.73 -23.41 -9.76
C THR A 278 -34.05 -22.65 -10.90
N ARG A 279 -34.61 -22.72 -12.11
CA ARG A 279 -34.17 -21.93 -13.26
C ARG A 279 -35.05 -20.68 -13.42
N GLY A 280 -34.44 -19.58 -13.82
CA GLY A 280 -35.16 -18.37 -14.21
C GLY A 280 -34.56 -17.72 -15.47
N GLU A 281 -35.40 -16.96 -16.17
CA GLU A 281 -35.04 -16.27 -17.40
C GLU A 281 -35.88 -15.00 -17.55
N THR A 282 -35.24 -13.84 -17.67
CA THR A 282 -35.92 -12.54 -17.77
C THR A 282 -34.98 -11.48 -18.34
N GLY A 283 -35.47 -10.64 -19.26
CA GLY A 283 -34.71 -9.48 -19.76
C GLY A 283 -33.37 -9.84 -20.42
N GLY A 284 -33.29 -10.99 -21.10
CA GLY A 284 -32.06 -11.51 -21.71
C GLY A 284 -31.07 -12.13 -20.72
N ALA A 285 -31.41 -12.19 -19.42
CA ALA A 285 -30.64 -12.91 -18.42
C ALA A 285 -31.18 -14.33 -18.24
N ARG A 286 -30.27 -15.30 -18.05
CA ARG A 286 -30.56 -16.70 -17.70
C ARG A 286 -29.88 -17.01 -16.38
N TRP A 287 -30.53 -17.72 -15.45
CA TRP A 287 -29.91 -18.09 -14.19
C TRP A 287 -30.44 -19.39 -13.61
N ARG A 288 -29.67 -19.96 -12.70
CA ARG A 288 -30.05 -21.11 -11.90
C ARG A 288 -29.60 -20.93 -10.47
N SER A 289 -30.51 -21.23 -9.54
CA SER A 289 -30.33 -21.04 -8.11
C SER A 289 -30.44 -22.37 -7.39
N LEU A 290 -29.56 -22.62 -6.44
CA LEU A 290 -29.59 -23.79 -5.57
C LEU A 290 -30.18 -23.43 -4.22
N ALA A 291 -31.28 -24.07 -3.82
CA ALA A 291 -31.78 -23.94 -2.45
C ALA A 291 -30.94 -24.80 -1.50
N VAL A 292 -30.21 -24.16 -0.57
CA VAL A 292 -29.37 -24.85 0.41
C VAL A 292 -30.16 -25.03 1.71
N PRO A 293 -30.49 -26.27 2.15
CA PRO A 293 -31.27 -26.51 3.35
C PRO A 293 -30.39 -26.42 4.61
N VAL A 294 -29.77 -25.27 4.85
CA VAL A 294 -28.98 -25.01 6.07
C VAL A 294 -29.75 -24.01 6.95
N PRO A 295 -29.82 -24.22 8.28
CA PRO A 295 -30.45 -23.28 9.20
C PRO A 295 -29.54 -22.06 9.42
N VAL A 296 -29.32 -21.26 8.38
CA VAL A 296 -28.70 -19.94 8.46
C VAL A 296 -29.80 -18.87 8.60
N PRO A 297 -29.52 -17.75 9.30
CA PRO A 297 -30.51 -16.71 9.57
C PRO A 297 -30.85 -15.82 8.35
N PHE A 298 -30.43 -16.20 7.14
CA PHE A 298 -30.68 -15.49 5.89
C PHE A 298 -30.88 -16.48 4.73
N PRO A 299 -31.63 -16.11 3.68
CA PRO A 299 -31.92 -16.97 2.53
C PRO A 299 -30.65 -17.21 1.67
N LEU A 300 -29.89 -18.25 1.98
CA LEU A 300 -28.75 -18.69 1.18
C LEU A 300 -29.24 -19.50 -0.03
N ARG A 301 -29.28 -18.85 -1.21
CA ARG A 301 -29.68 -19.45 -2.48
C ARG A 301 -28.66 -19.17 -3.58
N PRO A 302 -27.45 -19.78 -3.52
CA PRO A 302 -26.39 -19.49 -4.46
C PRO A 302 -26.90 -19.59 -5.90
N THR A 303 -26.65 -18.54 -6.67
CA THR A 303 -27.22 -18.36 -8.01
C THR A 303 -26.10 -18.11 -9.00
N VAL A 304 -26.05 -18.92 -10.06
CA VAL A 304 -25.21 -18.68 -11.22
C VAL A 304 -26.07 -18.06 -12.30
N ALA A 305 -25.62 -16.96 -12.90
CA ALA A 305 -26.38 -16.28 -13.94
C ALA A 305 -25.52 -15.80 -15.09
N ARG A 306 -26.14 -15.67 -16.26
CA ARG A 306 -25.57 -15.13 -17.49
C ARG A 306 -26.39 -13.91 -17.90
N ALA A 307 -25.75 -12.75 -18.02
CA ALA A 307 -26.38 -11.53 -18.52
C ALA A 307 -25.34 -10.56 -19.13
N GLY A 308 -25.59 -10.08 -20.36
CA GLY A 308 -24.70 -9.14 -21.06
C GLY A 308 -23.34 -9.77 -21.37
N ASP A 309 -22.25 -9.22 -20.83
CA ASP A 309 -20.88 -9.75 -20.99
C ASP A 309 -20.37 -10.47 -19.74
N TYR A 310 -21.21 -10.70 -18.73
CA TYR A 310 -20.79 -11.28 -17.47
C TYR A 310 -21.47 -12.62 -17.18
N LEU A 311 -20.69 -13.51 -16.58
CA LEU A 311 -21.13 -14.60 -15.72
C LEU A 311 -21.14 -14.09 -14.27
N TRP A 312 -22.20 -14.42 -13.56
CA TRP A 312 -22.44 -13.98 -12.20
C TRP A 312 -22.52 -15.18 -11.28
N VAL A 313 -21.96 -15.05 -10.08
CA VAL A 313 -22.20 -15.95 -8.96
C VAL A 313 -22.62 -15.10 -7.77
N THR A 314 -23.87 -15.20 -7.36
CA THR A 314 -24.44 -14.43 -6.25
C THR A 314 -24.86 -15.35 -5.11
N SER A 315 -24.88 -14.85 -3.87
CA SER A 315 -25.36 -15.60 -2.70
C SER A 315 -26.86 -15.87 -2.73
N SER A 316 -27.62 -15.10 -3.52
CA SER A 316 -29.07 -15.26 -3.72
C SER A 316 -29.50 -14.83 -5.13
N ASP A 317 -30.64 -15.35 -5.58
CA ASP A 317 -31.34 -14.89 -6.78
C ASP A 317 -31.87 -13.48 -6.63
N THR A 318 -32.30 -13.12 -5.42
CA THR A 318 -32.73 -11.75 -5.09
C THR A 318 -31.61 -10.73 -5.31
N LEU A 319 -30.37 -11.04 -4.95
CA LEU A 319 -29.22 -10.16 -5.22
C LEU A 319 -28.98 -10.03 -6.72
N PHE A 320 -29.04 -11.12 -7.48
CA PHE A 320 -28.86 -11.08 -8.93
C PHE A 320 -29.92 -10.20 -9.61
N GLU A 321 -31.19 -10.32 -9.21
CA GLU A 321 -32.26 -9.46 -9.72
C GLU A 321 -32.04 -7.98 -9.37
N ARG A 322 -31.51 -7.68 -8.17
CA ARG A 322 -31.17 -6.30 -7.79
C ARG A 322 -30.06 -5.72 -8.66
N VAL A 323 -29.02 -6.50 -8.98
CA VAL A 323 -27.97 -6.11 -9.93
C VAL A 323 -28.55 -5.84 -11.31
N ARG A 324 -29.42 -6.73 -11.81
CA ARG A 324 -30.08 -6.58 -13.11
C ARG A 324 -30.94 -5.31 -13.18
N LYS A 325 -31.77 -5.06 -12.16
CA LYS A 325 -32.59 -3.85 -12.04
C LYS A 325 -31.75 -2.58 -11.93
N THR A 326 -30.64 -2.62 -11.19
CA THR A 326 -29.71 -1.50 -11.09
C THR A 326 -29.13 -1.16 -12.45
N LYS A 327 -28.66 -2.16 -13.19
CA LYS A 327 -28.16 -1.99 -14.56
C LYS A 327 -29.21 -1.41 -15.51
N ALA A 328 -30.47 -1.79 -15.35
CA ALA A 328 -31.59 -1.30 -16.14
C ALA A 328 -32.06 0.12 -15.74
N GLY A 329 -31.51 0.70 -14.66
CA GLY A 329 -31.98 1.97 -14.11
C GLY A 329 -33.30 1.87 -13.34
N GLU A 330 -33.77 0.66 -13.05
CA GLU A 330 -35.01 0.38 -12.30
C GLU A 330 -34.79 0.36 -10.77
N ALA A 331 -33.53 0.31 -10.33
CA ALA A 331 -33.16 0.35 -8.92
C ALA A 331 -31.97 1.30 -8.66
N PRO A 332 -31.83 1.87 -7.45
CA PRO A 332 -30.71 2.74 -7.11
C PRO A 332 -29.35 2.01 -7.20
N GLY A 333 -28.41 2.61 -7.92
CA GLY A 333 -27.03 2.12 -8.04
C GLY A 333 -26.03 2.88 -7.18
N LEU A 334 -24.85 2.28 -6.98
CA LEU A 334 -23.75 2.82 -6.19
C LEU A 334 -23.35 4.23 -6.63
N LYS A 335 -23.26 4.47 -7.95
CA LYS A 335 -22.95 5.78 -8.55
C LYS A 335 -23.93 6.90 -8.17
N GLY A 336 -25.16 6.55 -7.80
CA GLY A 336 -26.18 7.49 -7.36
C GLY A 336 -26.06 7.90 -5.89
N THR A 337 -25.20 7.25 -5.11
CA THR A 337 -25.07 7.52 -3.68
C THR A 337 -24.23 8.77 -3.42
N ALA A 338 -24.61 9.55 -2.41
CA ALA A 338 -23.84 10.74 -2.01
C ALA A 338 -22.43 10.39 -1.52
N GLU A 339 -22.26 9.24 -0.85
CA GLU A 339 -20.94 8.75 -0.42
C GLU A 339 -20.03 8.46 -1.62
N PHE A 340 -20.51 7.70 -2.61
CA PHE A 340 -19.74 7.41 -3.82
C PHE A 340 -19.41 8.69 -4.60
N GLN A 341 -20.39 9.57 -4.82
CA GLN A 341 -20.16 10.83 -5.53
C GLN A 341 -19.13 11.71 -4.82
N LYS A 342 -19.13 11.71 -3.47
CA LYS A 342 -18.10 12.40 -2.69
C LYS A 342 -16.72 11.78 -2.90
N LEU A 343 -16.62 10.45 -2.83
CA LEU A 343 -15.37 9.69 -2.95
C LEU A 343 -14.79 9.67 -4.36
N ALA A 344 -15.62 9.70 -5.40
CA ALA A 344 -15.21 9.66 -6.79
C ALA A 344 -14.93 11.04 -7.40
N ARG A 345 -15.12 12.12 -6.63
CA ARG A 345 -14.92 13.49 -7.11
C ARG A 345 -13.49 13.68 -7.58
N ASP A 346 -13.31 14.20 -8.80
CA ASP A 346 -11.99 14.44 -9.41
C ASP A 346 -11.10 13.19 -9.57
N LEU A 347 -11.68 11.98 -9.49
CA LEU A 347 -10.99 10.74 -9.81
C LEU A 347 -11.25 10.29 -11.26
N PRO A 348 -10.33 9.52 -11.86
CA PRO A 348 -10.52 8.98 -13.20
C PRO A 348 -11.79 8.12 -13.30
N VAL A 349 -12.53 8.28 -14.40
CA VAL A 349 -13.70 7.44 -14.74
C VAL A 349 -13.33 6.15 -15.46
N SER A 350 -12.06 6.03 -15.85
CA SER A 350 -11.46 4.88 -16.54
C SER A 350 -10.23 4.42 -15.78
N GLY A 351 -9.98 3.11 -15.82
CA GLY A 351 -8.83 2.47 -15.20
C GLY A 351 -8.75 1.00 -15.62
N ASN A 352 -7.83 0.27 -15.01
CA ASN A 352 -7.76 -1.18 -15.10
C ASN A 352 -8.39 -1.86 -13.88
N SER A 353 -8.51 -1.14 -12.76
CA SER A 353 -9.19 -1.64 -11.57
C SER A 353 -9.77 -0.52 -10.71
N PHE A 354 -10.71 -0.89 -9.84
CA PHE A 354 -11.12 -0.06 -8.71
C PHE A 354 -11.34 -0.87 -7.44
N SER A 355 -11.25 -0.17 -6.31
CA SER A 355 -11.75 -0.65 -5.03
C SER A 355 -12.67 0.40 -4.40
N PHE A 356 -13.69 -0.05 -3.70
CA PHE A 356 -14.63 0.78 -2.97
C PHE A 356 -14.87 0.19 -1.58
N VAL A 357 -14.86 1.05 -0.57
CA VAL A 357 -15.21 0.72 0.81
C VAL A 357 -16.17 1.81 1.31
N SER A 358 -17.36 1.41 1.75
CA SER A 358 -18.35 2.29 2.37
C SER A 358 -18.12 2.38 3.88
N ALA A 359 -18.48 3.50 4.49
CA ALA A 359 -18.56 3.64 5.94
C ALA A 359 -19.39 2.53 6.59
N ARG A 360 -20.43 2.04 5.89
CA ARG A 360 -21.31 0.94 6.35
C ARG A 360 -20.56 -0.36 6.60
N PHE A 361 -19.52 -0.64 5.80
CA PHE A 361 -18.70 -1.83 5.98
C PHE A 361 -17.96 -1.80 7.33
N ALA A 362 -17.39 -0.65 7.67
CA ALA A 362 -16.70 -0.47 8.94
C ALA A 362 -17.64 -0.48 10.14
N GLU A 363 -18.85 0.08 10.00
CA GLU A 363 -19.89 0.00 11.02
C GLU A 363 -20.27 -1.45 11.30
N ALA A 364 -20.50 -2.27 10.26
CA ALA A 364 -20.82 -3.68 10.43
C ALA A 364 -19.68 -4.47 11.10
N LEU A 365 -18.42 -4.20 10.72
CA LEU A 365 -17.25 -4.78 11.38
C LEU A 365 -17.14 -4.34 12.85
N THR A 366 -17.44 -3.09 13.16
CA THR A 366 -17.40 -2.57 14.54
C THR A 366 -18.44 -3.24 15.42
N VAL A 367 -19.65 -3.46 14.89
CA VAL A 367 -20.71 -4.20 15.60
C VAL A 367 -20.26 -5.64 15.88
N LEU A 368 -19.69 -6.33 14.89
CA LEU A 368 -19.13 -7.68 15.07
C LEU A 368 -17.98 -7.71 16.09
N GLN A 369 -17.04 -6.79 15.97
CA GLN A 369 -15.90 -6.69 16.88
C GLN A 369 -16.35 -6.47 18.32
N ASN A 370 -17.25 -5.52 18.56
CA ASN A 370 -17.77 -5.23 19.89
C ASN A 370 -18.54 -6.40 20.51
N ALA A 371 -19.14 -7.26 19.68
CA ALA A 371 -19.90 -8.39 20.17
C ALA A 371 -19.01 -9.63 20.44
N VAL A 372 -17.92 -9.81 19.67
CA VAL A 372 -17.02 -10.98 19.76
C VAL A 372 -15.82 -10.74 20.67
N LEU A 373 -15.15 -9.58 20.59
CA LEU A 373 -13.90 -9.32 21.33
C LEU A 373 -14.04 -9.45 22.86
N PRO A 374 -15.11 -8.96 23.52
CA PRO A 374 -15.28 -9.15 24.96
C PRO A 374 -15.27 -10.60 25.39
N GLN A 375 -15.75 -11.50 24.53
CA GLN A 375 -15.84 -12.92 24.82
C GLN A 375 -14.50 -13.63 24.57
N ALA A 376 -13.72 -13.16 23.60
CA ALA A 376 -12.44 -13.75 23.22
C ALA A 376 -11.30 -13.44 24.21
N VAL A 377 -11.34 -12.31 24.92
CA VAL A 377 -10.20 -11.83 25.74
C VAL A 377 -10.29 -12.22 27.22
N GLY A 378 -11.40 -12.84 27.67
CA GLY A 378 -11.50 -13.51 28.97
C GLY A 378 -11.22 -12.67 30.23
N GLY A 379 -11.23 -11.33 30.14
CA GLY A 379 -10.81 -10.43 31.23
C GLY A 379 -11.88 -9.40 31.62
N SER A 380 -11.78 -8.88 32.84
CA SER A 380 -12.69 -7.88 33.47
C SER A 380 -12.61 -6.45 32.89
N GLY A 381 -11.98 -6.28 31.73
CA GLY A 381 -11.86 -4.99 31.05
C GLY A 381 -13.04 -4.69 30.12
N ASN A 382 -13.09 -3.47 29.58
CA ASN A 382 -13.97 -3.11 28.47
C ASN A 382 -13.18 -3.14 27.14
N PRO A 383 -13.05 -4.29 26.46
CA PRO A 383 -12.24 -4.40 25.25
C PRO A 383 -12.78 -3.59 24.07
N ALA A 384 -14.06 -3.21 24.05
CA ALA A 384 -14.57 -2.25 23.08
C ALA A 384 -13.96 -0.85 23.32
N ALA A 385 -13.78 -0.44 24.57
CA ALA A 385 -13.07 0.78 24.91
C ALA A 385 -11.57 0.69 24.55
N LEU A 386 -10.95 -0.49 24.70
CA LEU A 386 -9.57 -0.72 24.25
C LEU A 386 -9.43 -0.63 22.72
N VAL A 387 -10.37 -1.21 21.96
CA VAL A 387 -10.38 -1.10 20.49
C VAL A 387 -10.63 0.33 20.06
N GLY A 388 -11.60 1.04 20.66
CA GLY A 388 -11.83 2.46 20.38
C GLY A 388 -10.63 3.33 20.75
N LEU A 389 -9.94 3.02 21.85
CA LEU A 389 -8.68 3.66 22.21
C LEU A 389 -7.59 3.36 21.18
N LEU A 390 -7.41 2.10 20.77
CA LEU A 390 -6.46 1.70 19.73
C LEU A 390 -6.77 2.36 18.39
N GLN A 391 -8.05 2.50 18.00
CA GLN A 391 -8.45 3.22 16.80
C GLN A 391 -8.08 4.70 16.88
N ARG A 392 -8.36 5.35 18.01
CA ARG A 392 -8.00 6.77 18.24
C ARG A 392 -6.48 6.97 18.29
N VAL A 393 -5.76 6.09 18.97
CA VAL A 393 -4.29 6.11 19.10
C VAL A 393 -3.63 5.85 17.74
N MET A 394 -4.13 4.89 16.95
CA MET A 394 -3.62 4.61 15.60
C MET A 394 -4.12 5.60 14.53
N GLY A 395 -4.93 6.59 14.90
CA GLY A 395 -5.50 7.56 13.96
C GLY A 395 -6.42 6.92 12.91
N LEU A 396 -7.00 5.74 13.19
CA LEU A 396 -7.98 5.12 12.31
C LEU A 396 -9.25 5.97 12.31
N ALA A 397 -9.76 6.25 11.12
CA ALA A 397 -11.06 6.87 10.99
C ALA A 397 -12.10 5.96 11.69
N GLU A 398 -13.05 6.54 12.41
CA GLU A 398 -14.14 5.76 13.04
C GLU A 398 -15.00 5.06 11.97
N LYS A 399 -15.10 5.67 10.79
CA LYS A 399 -15.84 5.16 9.63
C LYS A 399 -14.97 5.30 8.36
N PRO A 400 -13.99 4.42 8.14
CA PRO A 400 -13.19 4.44 6.94
C PRO A 400 -14.08 4.20 5.73
N ALA A 401 -14.01 5.14 4.80
CA ALA A 401 -14.62 5.04 3.49
C ALA A 401 -13.58 5.47 2.46
N ALA A 402 -13.52 4.76 1.33
CA ALA A 402 -12.52 5.02 0.31
C ALA A 402 -13.01 4.56 -1.07
N TYR A 403 -12.57 5.27 -2.10
CA TYR A 403 -12.66 4.82 -3.48
C TYR A 403 -11.29 5.00 -4.14
N THR A 404 -10.81 3.95 -4.77
CA THR A 404 -9.50 3.90 -5.41
C THR A 404 -9.68 3.48 -6.87
N VAL A 405 -9.00 4.19 -7.77
CA VAL A 405 -8.88 3.82 -9.19
C VAL A 405 -7.42 3.60 -9.50
N SER A 406 -7.12 2.46 -10.14
CA SER A 406 -5.78 2.08 -10.55
C SER A 406 -5.72 1.85 -12.05
N TRP A 407 -4.62 2.23 -12.67
CA TRP A 407 -4.38 1.99 -14.09
C TRP A 407 -2.90 1.72 -14.37
N LEU A 408 -2.69 1.04 -15.49
CA LEU A 408 -1.39 0.81 -16.08
C LEU A 408 -1.23 1.67 -17.33
N ASP A 409 -0.06 2.29 -17.48
CA ASP A 409 0.38 2.87 -18.73
C ASP A 409 1.85 2.48 -19.02
N ASP A 410 2.41 3.00 -20.12
CA ASP A 410 3.79 2.71 -20.53
C ASP A 410 4.82 3.06 -19.46
N SER A 411 4.50 4.00 -18.56
CA SER A 411 5.38 4.45 -17.49
C SER A 411 5.28 3.61 -16.22
N GLY A 412 4.23 2.79 -16.06
CA GLY A 412 4.03 1.91 -14.92
C GLY A 412 2.63 1.98 -14.32
N ILE A 413 2.52 1.62 -13.03
CA ILE A 413 1.24 1.58 -12.32
C ILE A 413 1.01 2.88 -11.58
N HIS A 414 -0.24 3.32 -11.64
CA HIS A 414 -0.73 4.50 -10.93
C HIS A 414 -1.99 4.13 -10.20
N SER A 415 -2.14 4.67 -9.00
CA SER A 415 -3.38 4.62 -8.26
C SER A 415 -3.67 5.97 -7.64
N VAL A 416 -4.93 6.37 -7.66
CA VAL A 416 -5.43 7.49 -6.88
C VAL A 416 -6.60 7.01 -6.03
N SER A 417 -6.54 7.35 -4.76
CA SER A 417 -7.56 7.03 -3.77
C SER A 417 -8.06 8.31 -3.14
N GLN A 418 -9.35 8.39 -2.87
CA GLN A 418 -9.92 9.38 -1.96
C GLN A 418 -10.69 8.69 -0.85
N GLY A 419 -10.54 9.19 0.37
CA GLY A 419 -11.17 8.57 1.53
C GLY A 419 -11.06 9.37 2.83
N THR A 420 -11.63 8.80 3.88
CA THR A 420 -11.67 9.42 5.22
C THR A 420 -10.47 9.07 6.09
N GLN A 421 -9.67 8.07 5.68
CA GLN A 421 -8.50 7.63 6.41
C GLN A 421 -7.29 8.51 6.09
N GLU A 422 -6.54 8.90 7.12
CA GLU A 422 -5.31 9.68 6.95
C GLU A 422 -4.25 8.86 6.15
N PRO A 423 -3.57 9.47 5.16
CA PRO A 423 -2.70 8.76 4.22
C PRO A 423 -1.55 7.95 4.85
N THR A 424 -0.95 8.40 5.94
CA THR A 424 0.13 7.67 6.62
C THR A 424 -0.38 6.37 7.26
N THR A 425 -1.62 6.38 7.76
CA THR A 425 -2.26 5.15 8.26
C THR A 425 -2.56 4.17 7.12
N VAL A 426 -2.98 4.68 5.95
CA VAL A 426 -3.25 3.85 4.76
C VAL A 426 -2.01 3.08 4.29
N LEU A 427 -0.81 3.69 4.38
CA LEU A 427 0.46 3.02 4.07
C LEU A 427 0.68 1.77 4.93
N ILE A 428 0.17 1.78 6.16
CA ILE A 428 0.37 0.72 7.16
C ILE A 428 -0.76 -0.33 7.09
N THR A 429 -1.98 0.06 6.73
CA THR A 429 -3.15 -0.84 6.73
C THR A 429 -3.45 -1.52 5.40
N SER A 430 -2.83 -1.09 4.28
CA SER A 430 -2.73 -1.67 2.92
C SER A 430 -4.00 -2.24 2.21
N ALA A 431 -5.12 -2.43 2.90
CA ALA A 431 -6.38 -2.94 2.36
C ALA A 431 -7.12 -1.92 1.47
N VAL A 432 -6.74 -0.64 1.55
CA VAL A 432 -7.41 0.47 0.85
C VAL A 432 -6.75 0.80 -0.50
N VAL A 433 -5.44 0.54 -0.65
CA VAL A 433 -4.62 0.98 -1.80
C VAL A 433 -4.02 -0.19 -2.58
N ALA A 434 -4.13 -1.44 -2.12
CA ALA A 434 -3.61 -2.59 -2.87
C ALA A 434 -4.23 -2.61 -4.29
N PRO A 435 -3.44 -2.37 -5.35
CA PRO A 435 -3.85 -2.74 -6.70
C PRO A 435 -4.18 -4.22 -6.66
N THR A 436 -5.37 -4.56 -7.10
CA THR A 436 -6.05 -5.84 -6.87
C THR A 436 -5.20 -7.08 -7.20
N GLY A 437 -5.30 -8.11 -6.37
CA GLY A 437 -4.86 -9.49 -6.62
C GLY A 437 -3.35 -9.78 -6.46
N LEU A 438 -2.49 -8.95 -7.04
CA LEU A 438 -1.06 -9.28 -7.19
C LEU A 438 -0.21 -8.95 -5.96
N MET A 439 -0.58 -7.91 -5.22
CA MET A 439 0.23 -7.39 -4.12
C MET A 439 0.18 -8.27 -2.85
N ALA A 440 -0.85 -9.09 -2.66
CA ALA A 440 -0.95 -9.96 -1.49
C ALA A 440 0.16 -11.04 -1.44
N GLY A 441 0.67 -11.49 -2.60
CA GLY A 441 1.70 -12.53 -2.68
C GLY A 441 3.14 -12.03 -2.47
N MET A 442 3.44 -10.76 -2.80
CA MET A 442 4.78 -10.17 -2.70
C MET A 442 4.95 -9.19 -1.53
N LEU A 443 3.88 -8.56 -1.03
CA LEU A 443 3.98 -7.58 0.04
C LEU A 443 4.32 -8.20 1.39
N VAL A 444 3.86 -9.40 1.72
CA VAL A 444 4.01 -9.89 3.11
C VAL A 444 5.49 -10.01 3.52
N PRO A 445 6.40 -10.58 2.69
CA PRO A 445 7.83 -10.60 3.00
C PRO A 445 8.50 -9.22 2.79
N ALA A 446 8.13 -8.50 1.72
CA ALA A 446 8.73 -7.21 1.39
C ALA A 446 8.37 -6.09 2.39
N LEU A 447 7.16 -6.12 2.96
CA LEU A 447 6.66 -5.16 3.95
C LEU A 447 7.29 -5.38 5.32
N ALA A 448 7.64 -6.62 5.67
CA ALA A 448 8.42 -6.92 6.88
C ALA A 448 9.85 -6.35 6.77
N SER A 449 10.52 -6.54 5.64
CA SER A 449 11.84 -5.94 5.37
C SER A 449 11.77 -4.41 5.22
N ALA A 450 10.71 -3.88 4.59
CA ALA A 450 10.49 -2.44 4.44
C ALA A 450 10.17 -1.78 5.79
N LYS A 451 9.44 -2.43 6.70
CA LYS A 451 9.21 -1.94 8.06
C LYS A 451 10.51 -1.84 8.85
N THR A 452 11.31 -2.91 8.84
CA THR A 452 12.62 -2.94 9.51
C THR A 452 13.53 -1.85 8.97
N ARG A 453 13.58 -1.65 7.64
CA ARG A 453 14.40 -0.60 7.03
C ARG A 453 13.81 0.81 7.14
N ALA A 454 12.49 0.97 7.22
CA ALA A 454 11.87 2.25 7.54
C ALA A 454 12.21 2.67 8.98
N GLN A 455 12.20 1.71 9.91
CA GLN A 455 12.62 1.93 11.29
C GLN A 455 14.12 2.27 11.39
N ASP A 456 14.97 1.66 10.55
CA ASP A 456 16.40 1.98 10.40
C ASP A 456 16.61 3.41 9.86
N VAL A 457 15.91 3.78 8.77
CA VAL A 457 15.93 5.15 8.22
C VAL A 457 15.46 6.17 9.24
N MET A 458 14.39 5.87 10.00
CA MET A 458 13.91 6.73 11.08
C MET A 458 14.95 6.85 12.21
N CYS A 459 15.72 5.80 12.52
CA CYS A 459 16.81 5.86 13.49
C CYS A 459 17.92 6.83 13.06
N VAL A 460 18.31 6.78 11.77
CA VAL A 460 19.27 7.74 11.17
C VAL A 460 18.72 9.16 11.20
N ASN A 461 17.42 9.34 10.88
CA ASN A 461 16.78 10.65 10.91
C ASN A 461 16.73 11.25 12.33
N ASN A 462 16.47 10.43 13.34
CA ASN A 462 16.54 10.83 14.75
C ASN A 462 17.96 11.28 15.13
N LEU A 463 18.99 10.52 14.76
CA LEU A 463 20.39 10.90 14.96
C LEU A 463 20.75 12.22 14.27
N LYS A 464 20.20 12.47 13.08
CA LYS A 464 20.37 13.73 12.36
C LYS A 464 19.73 14.89 13.11
N GLN A 465 18.51 14.71 13.62
CA GLN A 465 17.84 15.72 14.44
C GLN A 465 18.61 16.00 15.74
N ILE A 466 19.13 14.96 16.40
CA ILE A 466 19.95 15.10 17.61
C ILE A 466 21.22 15.91 17.32
N ALA A 467 21.96 15.59 16.25
CA ALA A 467 23.19 16.32 15.93
C ALA A 467 22.93 17.77 15.51
N LEU A 468 21.87 18.03 14.75
CA LEU A 468 21.46 19.40 14.43
C LEU A 468 21.04 20.18 15.69
N ALA A 469 20.28 19.55 16.59
CA ALA A 469 19.91 20.17 17.86
C ALA A 469 21.15 20.47 18.74
N LEU A 470 22.15 19.60 18.75
CA LEU A 470 23.42 19.83 19.44
C LEU A 470 24.22 21.00 18.84
N ILE A 471 24.22 21.16 17.52
CA ILE A 471 24.84 22.30 16.83
C ILE A 471 24.13 23.60 17.21
N LEU A 472 22.79 23.62 17.15
CA LEU A 472 21.99 24.79 17.50
C LEU A 472 22.17 25.16 18.97
N TYR A 473 22.12 24.18 19.88
CA TYR A 473 22.41 24.39 21.29
C TYR A 473 23.82 24.99 21.49
N ALA A 474 24.84 24.44 20.82
CA ALA A 474 26.19 24.94 20.96
C ALA A 474 26.34 26.39 20.44
N ASP A 475 25.63 26.76 19.37
CA ASP A 475 25.61 28.14 18.85
C ASP A 475 25.04 29.12 19.90
N ASP A 476 23.98 28.72 20.61
CA ASP A 476 23.32 29.52 21.65
C ASP A 476 24.05 29.49 23.01
N HIS A 477 25.01 28.57 23.21
CA HIS A 477 25.68 28.32 24.49
C HIS A 477 27.22 28.32 24.42
N ASP A 478 27.82 29.31 23.74
CA ASP A 478 29.28 29.55 23.69
C ASP A 478 30.11 28.35 23.21
N GLY A 479 29.51 27.54 22.34
CA GLY A 479 30.06 26.31 21.79
C GLY A 479 29.99 25.12 22.73
N ALA A 480 29.37 25.21 23.92
CA ALA A 480 29.26 24.11 24.87
C ALA A 480 28.10 23.18 24.53
N LEU A 481 28.31 21.87 24.67
CA LEU A 481 27.26 20.86 24.57
C LEU A 481 26.50 20.72 25.90
N PRO A 482 25.22 20.31 25.88
CA PRO A 482 24.44 20.13 27.09
C PRO A 482 24.98 18.97 27.94
N LYS A 483 24.55 18.92 29.20
CA LYS A 483 24.87 17.83 30.13
C LYS A 483 24.28 16.48 29.70
N ASP A 484 23.06 16.52 29.19
CA ASP A 484 22.33 15.36 28.69
C ASP A 484 21.33 15.81 27.61
N PHE A 485 20.60 14.86 27.02
CA PHE A 485 19.63 15.17 25.96
C PHE A 485 18.44 16.02 26.43
N THR A 486 18.19 16.17 27.73
CA THR A 486 17.16 17.08 28.27
C THR A 486 17.49 18.53 27.94
N GLY A 487 18.78 18.87 27.85
CA GLY A 487 19.22 20.21 27.42
C GLY A 487 18.79 20.56 25.99
N LEU A 488 18.40 19.57 25.18
CA LEU A 488 17.92 19.78 23.82
C LEU A 488 16.41 20.01 23.72
N LYS A 489 15.71 20.16 24.86
CA LYS A 489 14.25 20.31 24.92
C LYS A 489 13.70 21.42 24.02
N GLU A 490 14.43 22.52 23.88
CA GLU A 490 14.02 23.69 23.07
C GLU A 490 14.38 23.54 21.59
N TYR A 491 15.26 22.59 21.25
CA TYR A 491 15.84 22.39 19.92
C TYR A 491 15.29 21.15 19.21
N LEU A 492 14.50 20.33 19.91
CA LEU A 492 13.85 19.13 19.39
C LEU A 492 12.32 19.29 19.44
N GLY A 493 11.63 18.80 18.41
CA GLY A 493 10.16 18.83 18.36
C GLY A 493 9.45 17.98 19.43
N GLY A 494 10.20 17.17 20.19
CA GLY A 494 9.73 16.36 21.31
C GLY A 494 10.73 15.27 21.70
N PRO A 495 10.56 14.64 22.89
CA PRO A 495 11.48 13.60 23.37
C PRO A 495 11.41 12.30 22.54
N GLY A 496 10.39 12.14 21.69
CA GLY A 496 10.23 10.98 20.81
C GLY A 496 11.40 10.76 19.85
N ALA A 497 12.12 11.83 19.47
CA ALA A 497 13.33 11.74 18.65
C ALA A 497 14.51 11.05 19.38
N LEU A 498 14.45 10.94 20.72
CA LEU A 498 15.47 10.30 21.55
C LEU A 498 15.26 8.78 21.72
N PHE A 499 14.26 8.22 21.01
CA PHE A 499 13.97 6.79 21.04
C PHE A 499 14.04 6.17 19.66
N CYS A 500 14.83 5.10 19.56
CA CYS A 500 15.00 4.33 18.34
C CYS A 500 13.69 3.58 18.04
N PRO A 501 13.20 3.59 16.79
CA PRO A 501 11.98 2.88 16.41
C PRO A 501 12.01 1.35 16.59
N GLN A 502 13.20 0.77 16.80
CA GLN A 502 13.41 -0.66 17.07
C GLN A 502 13.83 -0.97 18.51
N ASP A 503 13.83 0.03 19.40
CA ASP A 503 14.12 -0.22 20.81
C ASP A 503 13.02 -1.09 21.43
N PRO A 504 13.34 -2.28 21.98
CA PRO A 504 12.35 -3.15 22.63
C PRO A 504 11.66 -2.50 23.84
N GLN A 505 12.29 -1.48 24.43
CA GLN A 505 11.79 -0.73 25.58
C GLN A 505 11.29 0.68 25.18
N ARG A 506 11.09 0.91 23.88
CA ARG A 506 10.58 2.18 23.35
C ARG A 506 9.25 2.54 24.03
N PRO A 507 9.17 3.70 24.72
CA PRO A 507 7.90 4.18 25.26
C PRO A 507 6.97 4.59 24.12
N ASP A 508 5.68 4.74 24.42
CA ASP A 508 4.74 5.32 23.47
C ASP A 508 5.10 6.79 23.20
N VAL A 509 5.81 7.03 22.09
CA VAL A 509 6.31 8.36 21.73
C VAL A 509 5.20 9.36 21.38
N GLN A 510 3.97 8.90 21.13
CA GLN A 510 2.84 9.80 20.82
C GLN A 510 2.27 10.46 22.07
N SER A 511 2.38 9.80 23.23
CA SER A 511 1.97 10.34 24.53
C SER A 511 3.15 10.87 25.36
N LEU A 512 4.38 10.64 24.90
CA LEU A 512 5.59 11.06 25.61
C LEU A 512 5.81 12.58 25.52
N THR A 513 5.69 13.26 26.65
CA THR A 513 6.11 14.66 26.83
C THR A 513 7.45 14.74 27.56
N TRP A 514 8.08 15.91 27.54
CA TRP A 514 9.33 16.15 28.25
C TRP A 514 9.23 15.95 29.78
N ASP A 515 8.02 16.04 30.35
CA ASP A 515 7.80 15.82 31.79
C ASP A 515 7.79 14.33 32.15
N GLY A 516 7.54 13.44 31.18
CA GLY A 516 7.63 11.98 31.33
C GLY A 516 8.91 11.38 30.74
N PHE A 517 9.89 12.22 30.38
CA PHE A 517 11.14 11.81 29.76
C PHE A 517 12.23 11.57 30.82
N GLU A 518 12.87 10.40 30.75
CA GLU A 518 14.00 10.01 31.60
C GLU A 518 15.25 9.81 30.72
N PRO A 519 16.33 10.59 30.92
CA PRO A 519 17.54 10.51 30.10
C PRO A 519 18.16 9.11 30.02
N GLU A 520 18.05 8.34 31.10
CA GLU A 520 18.58 6.98 31.20
C GLU A 520 17.91 6.01 30.22
N ARG A 521 16.68 6.35 29.79
CA ARG A 521 15.87 5.54 28.88
C ARG A 521 16.08 5.86 27.41
N CYS A 522 16.89 6.87 27.07
CA CYS A 522 17.21 7.18 25.68
C CYS A 522 17.75 5.95 24.93
N SER A 523 17.34 5.75 23.68
CA SER A 523 17.91 4.69 22.85
C SER A 523 19.26 5.09 22.23
N TYR A 524 19.61 6.37 22.33
CA TYR A 524 20.88 6.94 21.88
C TYR A 524 21.81 7.19 23.07
N GLU A 525 23.09 6.98 22.86
CA GLU A 525 24.17 7.30 23.78
C GLU A 525 24.72 8.69 23.42
N PHE A 526 24.90 9.53 24.43
CA PHE A 526 25.55 10.83 24.28
C PHE A 526 27.03 10.72 24.66
N LEU A 527 27.93 10.98 23.71
CA LEU A 527 29.35 10.64 23.86
C LEU A 527 30.22 11.82 24.32
N LYS A 528 29.71 13.05 24.23
CA LYS A 528 30.46 14.28 24.49
C LYS A 528 29.67 15.30 25.35
N PRO A 529 29.03 14.88 26.46
CA PRO A 529 28.31 15.83 27.32
C PRO A 529 29.27 16.87 27.91
N GLU A 530 28.80 18.10 28.05
CA GLU A 530 29.51 19.23 28.69
C GLU A 530 30.87 19.61 28.05
N GLN A 531 31.18 19.09 26.87
CA GLN A 531 32.38 19.44 26.10
C GLN A 531 32.06 20.53 25.09
N LYS A 532 33.08 21.28 24.65
CA LYS A 532 32.91 22.18 23.51
C LYS A 532 32.71 21.37 22.24
N LEU A 533 31.74 21.75 21.41
CA LEU A 533 31.53 21.18 20.10
C LEU A 533 32.78 21.43 19.25
N PRO A 534 33.49 20.38 18.81
CA PRO A 534 34.74 20.56 18.08
C PRO A 534 34.47 21.11 16.67
N THR A 535 35.22 22.14 16.29
CA THR A 535 35.11 22.78 14.97
C THR A 535 36.17 22.32 13.97
N ALA A 536 37.36 21.93 14.43
CA ALA A 536 38.47 21.50 13.56
C ALA A 536 38.33 20.06 13.06
N ASP A 537 37.75 19.19 13.89
CA ASP A 537 37.59 17.74 13.72
C ASP A 537 36.11 17.33 13.78
N ALA A 538 35.23 18.26 13.38
CA ALA A 538 33.78 18.10 13.43
C ALA A 538 33.28 16.89 12.61
N ALA A 539 33.92 16.63 11.47
CA ALA A 539 33.58 15.54 10.54
C ALA A 539 34.08 14.16 11.01
N THR A 540 34.85 14.06 12.08
CA THR A 540 35.35 12.78 12.62
C THR A 540 34.95 12.56 14.08
N THR A 541 34.43 13.59 14.74
CA THR A 541 33.99 13.49 16.13
C THR A 541 32.54 13.02 16.21
N VAL A 542 32.34 11.81 16.75
CA VAL A 542 30.99 11.29 17.05
C VAL A 542 30.45 11.95 18.32
N VAL A 543 29.27 12.56 18.21
CA VAL A 543 28.57 13.21 19.33
C VAL A 543 27.45 12.36 19.90
N ALA A 544 26.77 11.56 19.08
CA ALA A 544 25.71 10.65 19.53
C ALA A 544 25.74 9.32 18.76
N ARG A 545 25.31 8.23 19.40
CA ARG A 545 25.28 6.90 18.77
C ARG A 545 24.02 6.13 19.14
N CYS A 546 23.41 5.43 18.18
CA CYS A 546 22.31 4.52 18.49
C CYS A 546 22.84 3.26 19.22
N LYS A 547 22.30 2.94 20.39
CA LYS A 547 22.66 1.72 21.15
C LYS A 547 22.17 0.44 20.47
N ILE A 548 21.17 0.53 19.60
CA ILE A 548 20.56 -0.61 18.89
C ILE A 548 21.29 -0.89 17.56
N HIS A 549 21.37 0.12 16.69
CA HIS A 549 21.94 -0.02 15.33
C HIS A 549 23.45 0.26 15.25
N GLY A 550 23.99 1.03 16.19
CA GLY A 550 25.38 1.51 16.15
C GLY A 550 25.63 2.66 15.17
N HIS A 551 24.60 3.18 14.50
CA HIS A 551 24.70 4.41 13.70
C HIS A 551 25.23 5.56 14.54
N ALA A 552 26.05 6.42 13.93
CA ALA A 552 26.81 7.45 14.62
C ALA A 552 26.50 8.82 14.00
N ALA A 553 26.16 9.80 14.83
CA ALA A 553 26.03 11.19 14.44
C ALA A 553 27.28 11.98 14.84
N TYR A 554 27.74 12.85 13.95
CA TYR A 554 28.99 13.59 14.09
C TYR A 554 28.75 15.07 14.38
N ALA A 555 29.78 15.76 14.87
CA ALA A 555 29.73 17.14 15.33
C ALA A 555 29.41 18.17 14.22
N ASP A 556 29.61 17.84 12.95
CA ASP A 556 29.17 18.65 11.79
C ASP A 556 27.72 18.34 11.34
N GLY A 557 27.06 17.42 12.04
CA GLY A 557 25.69 17.01 11.80
C GLY A 557 25.52 15.86 10.82
N HIS A 558 26.56 15.29 10.20
CA HIS A 558 26.36 14.10 9.36
C HIS A 558 26.13 12.84 10.22
N VAL A 559 25.54 11.80 9.61
CA VAL A 559 25.27 10.52 10.28
C VAL A 559 25.84 9.41 9.42
N SER A 560 26.69 8.55 9.98
CA SER A 560 27.17 7.34 9.31
C SER A 560 26.35 6.13 9.75
N ARG A 561 26.09 5.22 8.80
CA ARG A 561 25.53 3.91 9.11
C ARG A 561 26.66 2.98 9.51
N ARG A 562 26.33 1.95 10.29
CA ARG A 562 27.34 1.00 10.80
C ARG A 562 27.94 0.15 9.68
N ASP A 563 27.21 -0.04 8.58
CA ASP A 563 27.62 -0.87 7.44
C ASP A 563 28.52 -0.11 6.44
N ASP A 564 28.85 1.15 6.70
CA ASP A 564 29.68 2.02 5.82
C ASP A 564 31.19 1.98 6.16
N HIS A 565 31.67 0.97 6.90
CA HIS A 565 33.08 0.82 7.33
C HIS A 565 33.69 -0.54 7.03
#